data_AF-A0A538SKY7-F1
#
_entry.id   AF-A0A538SKY7-F1
#
_cell.length_a   1.000
_cell.length_b   1.000
_cell.length_c   1.000
_cell.angle_alpha   90.00
_cell.angle_beta   90.00
_cell.angle_gamma   90.00
#
_symmetry.space_group_name_H-M   'P 1'
#
loop_
_entity.id
_entity.type
_entity.pdbx_description
1 polymer ?
#
loop_
_entity_poly.entity_id
_entity_poly.type
_entity_poly.pdbx_seq_one_letter_code
_entity_poly.pdbx_strand_id
1 'polypeptide(L)'
;MNGALRVLAVHGIGHQDVDASWKEAWARAIEGAVQGWNPTRQVQVSFVPYDDLFARAPLGAAGWAEAIWKLLASGVSYGLGDLLHPGRGFLGLSDAARWTAGMIAQWVDSEKLRAAANRRVLDAISSTDAEVICAHSMGSLICYDAFIRDRGPATIAGRTFVSFGSQIGNPFVRGIFGGRLVPIRARRWRHLYNHFDRIFTTPLHIPDPNFRQIGTPFDIEGIDDHDALHYLTHPAAISGLWYELAGGAAARAVERSARAFSRLGAGPARRAMLVGINDYPDPQHRLEGCVNDVFLVSSMLQECGFLADDIRVVFDRRATARGILDRLEWLLDGAGAGDVRVFYYSGHGAQLPAYGAREEVDHLDECLLPCDFDWSAGRAITDNQFFELYSQLPYETRFVAILDCCHSGGMARDGGPRVRGLTPPDDIRHRLLRWEPDLRMWVPRDLERGRKGIGYARNRPSYTGSLGVTHRLGRSVTLRTLERGRYVRVRRQLGHRGPYLPVILEACGENQLSYEYRHGGTPYGAFTFALHEVFRGLLERGRPITFEGLRASAAGRLAELEYDQTPTVVGPRAIVESRIPWIG
;
A
#
# COMPACT_ATOMS: atom_id res chain seq x y z
N MET A 1 30.58 -19.67 21.41
CA MET A 1 29.25 -19.30 21.92
C MET A 1 28.64 -20.57 22.52
N ASN A 2 28.88 -20.86 23.80
CA ASN A 2 28.56 -22.16 24.44
C ASN A 2 27.28 -22.11 25.30
N GLY A 3 26.34 -21.20 25.02
CA GLY A 3 25.05 -21.13 25.70
C GLY A 3 23.91 -21.72 24.85
N ALA A 4 22.89 -22.26 25.51
CA ALA A 4 21.64 -22.67 24.84
C ALA A 4 20.98 -21.47 24.17
N LEU A 5 20.47 -21.65 22.95
CA LEU A 5 19.70 -20.63 22.23
C LEU A 5 18.32 -20.50 22.89
N ARG A 6 18.07 -19.36 23.54
CA ARG A 6 16.79 -19.09 24.22
C ARG A 6 15.80 -18.44 23.26
N VAL A 7 14.72 -19.15 22.98
CA VAL A 7 13.66 -18.73 22.06
C VAL A 7 12.37 -18.49 22.85
N LEU A 8 11.74 -17.34 22.63
CA LEU A 8 10.42 -17.02 23.16
C LEU A 8 9.40 -17.06 22.03
N ALA A 9 8.48 -18.03 22.08
CA ALA A 9 7.36 -18.15 21.17
C ALA A 9 6.15 -17.35 21.70
N VAL A 10 5.69 -16.37 20.94
CA VAL A 10 4.53 -15.53 21.26
C VAL A 10 3.38 -15.92 20.33
N HIS A 11 2.39 -16.60 20.89
CA HIS A 11 1.25 -17.14 20.16
C HIS A 11 0.05 -17.30 21.09
N GLY A 12 -1.15 -17.16 20.55
CA GLY A 12 -2.43 -17.38 21.22
C GLY A 12 -3.22 -18.37 20.38
N ILE A 13 -3.83 -19.33 21.07
CA ILE A 13 -4.39 -20.56 20.51
C ILE A 13 -5.77 -20.28 19.88
N GLY A 14 -6.45 -19.19 20.27
CA GLY A 14 -7.69 -18.74 19.64
C GLY A 14 -8.92 -19.66 19.79
N HIS A 15 -8.77 -20.94 20.09
CA HIS A 15 -9.86 -21.89 20.31
C HIS A 15 -9.53 -22.88 21.43
N GLN A 16 -10.56 -23.38 22.12
CA GLN A 16 -10.47 -24.38 23.19
C GLN A 16 -10.21 -25.81 22.65
N ASP A 17 -10.13 -25.98 21.32
CA ASP A 17 -10.04 -27.28 20.64
C ASP A 17 -8.71 -27.54 19.88
N VAL A 18 -7.64 -26.79 20.16
CA VAL A 18 -6.32 -27.10 19.57
C VAL A 18 -5.55 -28.06 20.47
N ASP A 19 -5.13 -29.16 19.85
CA ASP A 19 -4.17 -30.16 20.33
C ASP A 19 -3.19 -29.58 21.37
N ALA A 20 -3.21 -30.14 22.58
CA ALA A 20 -2.31 -29.78 23.68
C ALA A 20 -0.81 -29.86 23.27
N SER A 21 -0.50 -30.58 22.19
CA SER A 21 0.85 -30.80 21.68
C SER A 21 1.44 -29.65 20.86
N TRP A 22 0.70 -28.58 20.52
CA TRP A 22 1.21 -27.53 19.60
C TRP A 22 2.53 -26.89 20.08
N LYS A 23 2.69 -26.71 21.41
CA LYS A 23 3.93 -26.21 22.01
C LYS A 23 5.09 -27.16 21.76
N GLU A 24 4.85 -28.45 21.91
CA GLU A 24 5.84 -29.50 21.66
C GLU A 24 6.16 -29.60 20.17
N ALA A 25 5.18 -29.43 19.29
CA ALA A 25 5.38 -29.39 17.84
C ALA A 25 6.29 -28.22 17.43
N TRP A 26 6.02 -27.01 17.92
CA TRP A 26 6.86 -25.83 17.67
C TRP A 26 8.26 -25.99 18.25
N ALA A 27 8.36 -26.47 19.49
CA ALA A 27 9.65 -26.69 20.13
C ALA A 27 10.51 -27.67 19.32
N ARG A 28 9.93 -28.81 18.90
CA ARG A 28 10.60 -29.80 18.05
C ARG A 28 10.99 -29.23 16.68
N ALA A 29 10.11 -28.44 16.06
CA ALA A 29 10.40 -27.83 14.76
C ALA A 29 11.58 -26.85 14.83
N ILE A 30 11.58 -25.97 15.83
CA ILE A 30 12.66 -24.99 16.04
C ILE A 30 13.96 -25.70 16.43
N GLU A 31 13.89 -26.66 17.34
CA GLU A 31 15.04 -27.45 17.79
C GLU A 31 15.65 -28.22 16.61
N GLY A 32 14.84 -28.97 15.87
CA GLY A 32 15.28 -29.73 14.70
C GLY A 32 15.89 -28.84 13.61
N ALA A 33 15.30 -27.67 13.35
CA ALA A 33 15.84 -26.73 12.36
C ALA A 33 17.20 -26.14 12.76
N VAL A 34 17.42 -25.87 14.05
CA VAL A 34 18.70 -25.36 14.56
C VAL A 34 19.74 -26.49 14.63
N GLN A 35 19.37 -27.65 15.17
CA GLN A 35 20.26 -28.80 15.33
C GLN A 35 20.64 -29.44 14.00
N GLY A 36 19.79 -29.33 12.97
CA GLY A 36 20.14 -29.73 11.61
C GLY A 36 21.36 -28.99 11.05
N TRP A 37 21.64 -27.78 11.52
CA TRP A 37 22.83 -27.00 11.16
C TRP A 37 23.95 -27.04 12.19
N ASN A 38 23.59 -27.17 13.48
CA ASN A 38 24.54 -27.27 14.58
C ASN A 38 24.04 -28.28 15.62
N PRO A 39 24.38 -29.58 15.47
CA PRO A 39 23.85 -30.65 16.32
C PRO A 39 24.16 -30.48 17.81
N THR A 40 25.21 -29.74 18.15
CA THR A 40 25.63 -29.49 19.54
C THR A 40 24.95 -28.28 20.18
N ARG A 41 24.19 -27.51 19.41
CA ARG A 41 23.53 -26.31 19.91
C ARG A 41 22.23 -26.67 20.62
N GLN A 42 22.22 -26.48 21.93
CA GLN A 42 20.99 -26.60 22.73
C GLN A 42 20.01 -25.47 22.40
N VAL A 43 18.72 -25.79 22.44
CA VAL A 43 17.63 -24.84 22.21
C VAL A 43 16.67 -24.93 23.40
N GLN A 44 16.29 -23.78 23.95
CA GLN A 44 15.27 -23.69 25.00
C GLN A 44 14.14 -22.83 24.48
N VAL A 45 12.93 -23.40 24.39
CA VAL A 45 11.74 -22.68 23.91
C VAL A 45 10.81 -22.40 25.09
N SER A 46 10.47 -21.13 25.28
CA SER A 46 9.46 -20.66 26.23
C SER A 46 8.26 -20.08 25.48
N PHE A 47 7.07 -20.10 26.07
CA PHE A 47 5.83 -19.68 25.40
C PHE A 47 5.11 -18.56 26.16
N VAL A 48 4.55 -17.61 25.41
CA VAL A 48 3.73 -16.50 25.95
C VAL A 48 2.34 -16.55 25.30
N PRO A 49 1.34 -17.14 25.98
CA PRO A 49 -0.05 -17.03 25.56
C PRO A 49 -0.62 -15.65 25.88
N TYR A 50 -1.58 -15.22 25.06
CA TYR A 50 -2.29 -13.96 25.24
C TYR A 50 -3.82 -14.08 25.18
N ASP A 51 -4.37 -15.27 24.95
CA ASP A 51 -5.83 -15.46 24.76
C ASP A 51 -6.67 -14.96 25.93
N ASP A 52 -6.18 -15.11 27.17
CA ASP A 52 -6.85 -14.63 28.38
C ASP A 52 -7.00 -13.11 28.43
N LEU A 53 -6.11 -12.36 27.75
CA LEU A 53 -6.23 -10.91 27.66
C LEU A 53 -7.38 -10.49 26.73
N PHE A 54 -7.56 -11.22 25.63
CA PHE A 54 -8.63 -10.96 24.65
C PHE A 54 -9.98 -11.41 25.21
N ALA A 55 -10.04 -12.55 25.91
CA ALA A 55 -11.26 -13.02 26.58
C ALA A 55 -11.82 -12.01 27.61
N ARG A 56 -10.96 -11.19 28.23
CA ARG A 56 -11.33 -10.16 29.22
C ARG A 56 -11.70 -8.81 28.61
N ALA A 57 -11.62 -8.67 27.28
CA ALA A 57 -11.87 -7.42 26.56
C ALA A 57 -12.87 -7.60 25.39
N PRO A 58 -14.09 -8.12 25.63
CA PRO A 58 -15.05 -8.35 24.56
C PRO A 58 -15.48 -7.03 23.89
N LEU A 59 -15.56 -7.03 22.57
CA LEU A 59 -16.13 -5.93 21.79
C LEU A 59 -17.67 -5.95 21.88
N GLY A 60 -18.29 -4.77 21.74
CA GLY A 60 -19.74 -4.68 21.48
C GLY A 60 -20.07 -5.15 20.05
N ALA A 61 -21.17 -5.89 19.88
CA ALA A 61 -21.52 -6.58 18.63
C ALA A 61 -21.54 -5.69 17.37
N ALA A 62 -22.01 -4.44 17.47
CA ALA A 62 -22.07 -3.51 16.33
C ALA A 62 -20.69 -2.96 15.89
N GLY A 63 -19.74 -2.79 16.81
CA GLY A 63 -18.36 -2.37 16.49
C GLY A 63 -17.53 -3.51 15.90
N TRP A 64 -17.89 -4.75 16.23
CA TRP A 64 -17.20 -5.96 15.79
C TRP A 64 -17.36 -6.20 14.28
N ALA A 65 -18.59 -6.18 13.76
CA ALA A 65 -18.85 -6.35 12.33
C ALA A 65 -18.19 -5.25 11.48
N GLU A 66 -18.22 -4.00 11.95
CA GLU A 66 -17.63 -2.85 11.25
C GLU A 66 -16.10 -2.97 11.14
N ALA A 67 -15.43 -3.40 12.21
CA ALA A 67 -13.98 -3.55 12.22
C ALA A 67 -13.50 -4.72 11.36
N ILE A 68 -14.25 -5.83 11.33
CA ILE A 68 -13.93 -6.98 10.47
C ILE A 68 -14.10 -6.62 8.99
N TRP A 69 -15.16 -5.90 8.63
CA TRP A 69 -15.31 -5.43 7.26
C TRP A 69 -14.14 -4.55 6.82
N LYS A 70 -13.69 -3.64 7.68
CA LYS A 70 -12.53 -2.79 7.37
C LYS A 70 -11.25 -3.60 7.18
N LEU A 71 -11.07 -4.67 7.93
CA LEU A 71 -9.94 -5.58 7.76
C LEU A 71 -10.02 -6.33 6.41
N LEU A 72 -11.21 -6.77 6.00
CA LEU A 72 -11.45 -7.44 4.71
C LEU A 72 -11.26 -6.47 3.53
N ALA A 73 -11.91 -5.32 3.56
CA ALA A 73 -11.86 -4.31 2.51
C ALA A 73 -10.47 -3.67 2.33
N SER A 74 -9.61 -3.74 3.34
CA SER A 74 -8.22 -3.29 3.26
C SER A 74 -7.24 -4.34 2.74
N GLY A 75 -7.64 -5.60 2.66
CA GLY A 75 -6.83 -6.73 2.17
C GLY A 75 -6.72 -6.75 0.64
N VAL A 76 -6.19 -5.69 0.04
CA VAL A 76 -6.04 -5.57 -1.41
C VAL A 76 -4.69 -6.15 -1.84
N SER A 77 -4.51 -7.47 -1.73
CA SER A 77 -3.41 -8.22 -2.38
C SER A 77 -3.64 -9.73 -2.34
N TYR A 78 -3.62 -10.36 -3.52
CA TYR A 78 -3.59 -11.80 -3.87
C TYR A 78 -4.54 -12.74 -3.09
N GLY A 79 -5.62 -13.19 -3.75
CA GLY A 79 -6.47 -14.30 -3.29
C GLY A 79 -7.74 -13.92 -2.52
N LEU A 80 -7.82 -12.71 -1.94
CA LEU A 80 -9.03 -12.23 -1.24
C LEU A 80 -10.13 -11.67 -2.17
N GLY A 81 -9.86 -11.50 -3.47
CA GLY A 81 -10.86 -11.03 -4.45
C GLY A 81 -12.11 -11.92 -4.50
N ASP A 82 -11.95 -13.23 -4.29
CA ASP A 82 -13.06 -14.18 -4.24
C ASP A 82 -13.93 -14.10 -2.97
N LEU A 83 -13.43 -13.41 -1.93
CA LEU A 83 -14.17 -13.13 -0.70
C LEU A 83 -14.97 -11.82 -0.77
N LEU A 84 -14.71 -11.00 -1.79
CA LEU A 84 -15.35 -9.68 -2.02
C LEU A 84 -16.43 -9.73 -3.12
N HIS A 85 -16.76 -10.91 -3.67
CA HIS A 85 -17.92 -11.04 -4.57
C HIS A 85 -19.20 -10.62 -3.84
N PRO A 86 -20.06 -9.78 -4.48
CA PRO A 86 -21.35 -9.40 -3.90
C PRO A 86 -22.20 -10.65 -3.71
N GLY A 87 -22.33 -11.09 -2.46
CA GLY A 87 -23.05 -12.31 -2.08
C GLY A 87 -22.30 -13.27 -1.13
N ARG A 88 -20.98 -13.11 -0.91
CA ARG A 88 -20.23 -13.97 0.04
C ARG A 88 -19.98 -13.35 1.42
N GLY A 89 -19.79 -12.03 1.53
CA GLY A 89 -19.78 -11.28 2.81
C GLY A 89 -18.91 -11.84 3.95
N PHE A 90 -19.07 -11.29 5.16
CA PHE A 90 -18.43 -11.80 6.40
C PHE A 90 -18.77 -13.29 6.68
N LEU A 91 -19.95 -13.74 6.24
CA LEU A 91 -20.44 -15.11 6.45
C LEU A 91 -19.73 -16.16 5.60
N GLY A 92 -19.09 -15.77 4.49
CA GLY A 92 -18.32 -16.65 3.61
C GLY A 92 -16.90 -16.97 4.11
N LEU A 93 -16.47 -16.34 5.22
CA LEU A 93 -15.19 -16.64 5.86
C LEU A 93 -15.25 -17.95 6.66
N SER A 94 -14.13 -18.65 6.76
CA SER A 94 -13.96 -19.74 7.73
C SER A 94 -14.06 -19.20 9.17
N ASP A 95 -14.44 -20.05 10.13
CA ASP A 95 -14.58 -19.66 11.53
C ASP A 95 -13.26 -19.08 12.11
N ALA A 96 -12.11 -19.65 11.72
CA ALA A 96 -10.79 -19.16 12.13
C ALA A 96 -10.43 -17.79 11.55
N ALA A 97 -10.83 -17.50 10.31
CA ALA A 97 -10.62 -16.19 9.69
C ALA A 97 -11.51 -15.13 10.36
N ARG A 98 -12.78 -15.45 10.65
CA ARG A 98 -13.69 -14.57 11.42
C ARG A 98 -13.14 -14.29 12.81
N TRP A 99 -12.60 -15.31 13.47
CA TRP A 99 -12.01 -15.18 14.79
C TRP A 99 -10.76 -14.28 14.78
N THR A 100 -9.80 -14.55 13.89
CA THR A 100 -8.59 -13.73 13.77
C THR A 100 -8.93 -12.27 13.47
N ALA A 101 -9.89 -12.04 12.57
CA ALA A 101 -10.40 -10.69 12.31
C ALA A 101 -10.98 -10.04 13.57
N GLY A 102 -11.74 -10.79 14.37
CA GLY A 102 -12.27 -10.35 15.66
C GLY A 102 -11.19 -9.98 16.68
N MET A 103 -10.10 -10.75 16.78
CA MET A 103 -8.97 -10.42 17.65
C MET A 103 -8.24 -9.16 17.19
N ILE A 104 -7.98 -9.01 15.89
CA ILE A 104 -7.34 -7.81 15.33
C ILE A 104 -8.20 -6.58 15.59
N ALA A 105 -9.52 -6.69 15.41
CA ALA A 105 -10.47 -5.64 15.72
C ALA A 105 -10.42 -5.25 17.21
N GLN A 106 -10.48 -6.22 18.13
CA GLN A 106 -10.38 -5.98 19.59
C GLN A 106 -9.09 -5.24 19.93
N TRP A 107 -7.98 -5.69 19.35
CA TRP A 107 -6.67 -5.11 19.59
C TRP A 107 -6.52 -3.71 19.03
N VAL A 108 -7.06 -3.43 17.84
CA VAL A 108 -7.06 -2.10 17.21
C VAL A 108 -7.88 -1.09 18.03
N ASP A 109 -9.02 -1.52 18.57
CA ASP A 109 -9.94 -0.64 19.30
C ASP A 109 -9.49 -0.36 20.75
N SER A 110 -8.87 -1.34 21.43
CA SER A 110 -8.57 -1.25 22.87
C SER A 110 -7.11 -0.89 23.20
N GLU A 111 -6.84 0.38 23.54
CA GLU A 111 -5.53 0.82 24.08
C GLU A 111 -5.11 0.05 25.34
N LYS A 112 -6.08 -0.29 26.21
CA LYS A 112 -5.83 -1.05 27.44
C LYS A 112 -5.33 -2.46 27.13
N LEU A 113 -5.98 -3.15 26.17
CA LEU A 113 -5.59 -4.48 25.73
C LEU A 113 -4.17 -4.46 25.15
N ARG A 114 -3.88 -3.49 24.26
CA ARG A 114 -2.53 -3.31 23.70
C ARG A 114 -1.48 -3.12 24.79
N ALA A 115 -1.72 -2.20 25.73
CA ALA A 115 -0.79 -1.95 26.82
C ALA A 115 -0.54 -3.19 27.70
N ALA A 116 -1.58 -3.98 27.98
CA ALA A 116 -1.46 -5.21 28.75
C ALA A 116 -0.67 -6.30 27.98
N ALA A 117 -0.99 -6.50 26.70
CA ALA A 117 -0.32 -7.45 25.84
C ALA A 117 1.17 -7.10 25.64
N ASN A 118 1.46 -5.82 25.37
CA ASN A 118 2.83 -5.31 25.23
C ASN A 118 3.63 -5.55 26.51
N ARG A 119 3.05 -5.22 27.68
CA ARG A 119 3.72 -5.43 28.96
C ARG A 119 4.06 -6.90 29.18
N ARG A 120 3.10 -7.81 28.93
CA ARG A 120 3.30 -9.25 29.10
C ARG A 120 4.44 -9.78 28.23
N VAL A 121 4.48 -9.40 26.96
CA VAL A 121 5.55 -9.83 26.04
C VAL A 121 6.90 -9.29 26.50
N LEU A 122 6.97 -8.00 26.86
CA LEU A 122 8.23 -7.38 27.32
C LEU A 122 8.75 -8.01 28.63
N ASP A 123 7.86 -8.30 29.58
CA ASP A 123 8.24 -8.98 30.83
C ASP A 123 8.71 -10.40 30.58
N ALA A 124 8.05 -11.14 29.69
CA ALA A 124 8.47 -12.50 29.33
C ALA A 124 9.83 -12.54 28.61
N ILE A 125 10.12 -11.57 27.74
CA ILE A 125 11.45 -11.45 27.10
C ILE A 125 12.53 -11.23 28.16
N SER A 126 12.27 -10.37 29.14
CA SER A 126 13.21 -10.09 30.23
C SER A 126 13.39 -11.27 31.18
N SER A 127 12.31 -11.97 31.57
CA SER A 127 12.37 -13.08 32.53
C SER A 127 13.02 -14.34 31.96
N THR A 128 12.86 -14.60 30.67
CA THR A 128 13.47 -15.73 29.98
C THR A 128 14.85 -15.42 29.42
N ASP A 129 15.25 -14.15 29.43
CA ASP A 129 16.42 -13.61 28.74
C ASP A 129 16.53 -14.15 27.29
N ALA A 130 15.39 -14.12 26.59
CA ALA A 130 15.28 -14.66 25.24
C ALA A 130 16.20 -13.92 24.25
N GLU A 131 16.88 -14.67 23.39
CA GLU A 131 17.73 -14.14 22.32
C GLU A 131 16.96 -14.00 21.00
N VAL A 132 15.93 -14.83 20.81
CA VAL A 132 15.08 -14.90 19.64
C VAL A 132 13.62 -14.85 20.08
N ILE A 133 12.85 -13.94 19.49
CA ILE A 133 11.41 -13.83 19.70
C ILE A 133 10.72 -14.30 18.43
N CYS A 134 10.03 -15.43 18.49
CA CYS A 134 9.24 -15.99 17.39
C CYS A 134 7.77 -15.68 17.64
N ALA A 135 7.17 -14.84 16.80
CA ALA A 135 5.80 -14.41 16.97
C ALA A 135 4.95 -14.77 15.75
N HIS A 136 3.79 -15.35 16.00
CA HIS A 136 2.88 -15.81 14.96
C HIS A 136 1.58 -15.01 14.99
N SER A 137 1.06 -14.64 13.82
CA SER A 137 -0.26 -14.02 13.69
C SER A 137 -0.39 -12.77 14.58
N MET A 138 -1.45 -12.69 15.38
CA MET A 138 -1.67 -11.63 16.38
C MET A 138 -0.48 -11.42 17.33
N GLY A 139 0.30 -12.46 17.63
CA GLY A 139 1.54 -12.34 18.39
C GLY A 139 2.57 -11.44 17.70
N SER A 140 2.66 -11.47 16.37
CA SER A 140 3.54 -10.58 15.59
C SER A 140 3.15 -9.12 15.77
N LEU A 141 1.84 -8.82 15.73
CA LEU A 141 1.31 -7.48 15.94
C LEU A 141 1.61 -6.95 17.34
N ILE A 142 1.37 -7.77 18.37
CA ILE A 142 1.66 -7.43 19.77
C ILE A 142 3.15 -7.16 19.94
N CYS A 143 4.01 -8.02 19.41
CA CYS A 143 5.45 -7.85 19.51
C CYS A 143 5.91 -6.56 18.80
N TYR A 144 5.45 -6.31 17.57
CA TYR A 144 5.80 -5.10 16.84
C TYR A 144 5.38 -3.83 17.59
N ASP A 145 4.13 -3.75 18.08
CA ASP A 145 3.65 -2.61 18.87
C ASP A 145 4.42 -2.43 20.17
N ALA A 146 4.77 -3.53 20.84
CA ALA A 146 5.62 -3.50 22.03
C ALA A 146 7.01 -2.93 21.72
N PHE A 147 7.63 -3.33 20.60
CA PHE A 147 9.01 -2.97 20.26
C PHE A 147 9.21 -1.54 19.76
N ILE A 148 8.14 -0.85 19.35
CA ILE A 148 8.19 0.54 18.91
C ILE A 148 7.78 1.54 20.00
N ARG A 149 7.46 1.07 21.21
CA ARG A 149 6.94 1.90 22.32
C ARG A 149 7.69 1.69 23.63
N ASP A 150 7.65 2.71 24.48
CA ASP A 150 8.10 2.67 25.87
C ASP A 150 9.50 2.04 26.03
N ARG A 151 9.64 1.01 26.88
CA ARG A 151 10.91 0.28 27.09
C ARG A 151 11.23 -0.75 26.01
N GLY A 152 10.29 -1.02 25.08
CA GLY A 152 10.43 -2.06 24.07
C GLY A 152 11.65 -1.93 23.16
N PRO A 153 11.99 -0.73 22.64
CA PRO A 153 13.20 -0.54 21.85
C PRO A 153 14.48 -0.95 22.59
N ALA A 154 14.54 -0.79 23.91
CA ALA A 154 15.65 -1.24 24.73
C ALA A 154 15.58 -2.75 25.00
N THR A 155 14.39 -3.29 25.24
CA THR A 155 14.17 -4.73 25.44
C THR A 155 14.54 -5.55 24.21
N ILE A 156 14.19 -5.12 22.99
CA ILE A 156 14.51 -5.87 21.76
C ILE A 156 15.94 -5.64 21.25
N ALA A 157 16.65 -4.63 21.78
CA ALA A 157 18.01 -4.32 21.36
C ALA A 157 18.94 -5.53 21.54
N GLY A 158 19.74 -5.84 20.52
CA GLY A 158 20.64 -7.00 20.52
C GLY A 158 19.97 -8.35 20.20
N ARG A 159 18.64 -8.44 20.25
CA ARG A 159 17.87 -9.67 20.04
C ARG A 159 17.37 -9.82 18.60
N THR A 160 16.95 -11.03 18.23
CA THR A 160 16.34 -11.31 16.92
C THR A 160 14.82 -11.39 17.05
N PHE A 161 14.10 -10.69 16.19
CA PHE A 161 12.65 -10.84 16.04
C PHE A 161 12.32 -11.64 14.77
N VAL A 162 11.47 -12.64 14.90
CA VAL A 162 10.92 -13.44 13.81
C VAL A 162 9.41 -13.28 13.82
N SER A 163 8.86 -12.67 12.78
CA SER A 163 7.40 -12.52 12.60
C SER A 163 6.91 -13.35 11.44
N PHE A 164 5.80 -14.06 11.58
CA PHE A 164 5.24 -14.91 10.54
C PHE A 164 3.72 -15.04 10.68
N GLY A 165 3.02 -15.37 9.59
CA GLY A 165 1.56 -15.25 9.51
C GLY A 165 1.06 -13.84 9.87
N SER A 166 1.85 -12.80 9.60
CA SER A 166 1.68 -11.51 10.28
C SER A 166 0.76 -10.53 9.53
N GLN A 167 -0.12 -9.86 10.28
CA GLN A 167 -0.99 -8.80 9.78
C GLN A 167 -0.43 -7.37 9.98
N ILE A 168 0.86 -7.22 10.33
CA ILE A 168 1.50 -5.90 10.59
C ILE A 168 1.32 -4.95 9.39
N GLY A 169 1.39 -5.47 8.18
CA GLY A 169 1.34 -4.68 6.94
C GLY A 169 -0.08 -4.38 6.46
N ASN A 170 -1.11 -4.94 7.10
CA ASN A 170 -2.48 -4.71 6.68
C ASN A 170 -2.85 -3.21 6.85
N PRO A 171 -3.46 -2.55 5.85
CA PRO A 171 -3.75 -1.10 5.92
C PRO A 171 -4.60 -0.69 7.12
N PHE A 172 -5.59 -1.52 7.50
CA PHE A 172 -6.41 -1.25 8.68
C PHE A 172 -5.57 -1.20 9.96
N VAL A 173 -4.62 -2.13 10.10
CA VAL A 173 -3.65 -2.15 11.20
C VAL A 173 -2.70 -0.95 11.11
N ARG A 174 -2.14 -0.67 9.93
CA ARG A 174 -1.20 0.44 9.73
C ARG A 174 -1.79 1.79 10.10
N GLY A 175 -3.10 1.97 9.92
CA GLY A 175 -3.81 3.18 10.31
C GLY A 175 -3.55 3.60 11.77
N ILE A 176 -3.49 2.65 12.71
CA ILE A 176 -3.26 2.99 14.13
C ILE A 176 -1.83 3.46 14.45
N PHE A 177 -0.88 3.17 13.57
CA PHE A 177 0.49 3.67 13.64
C PHE A 177 0.66 5.00 12.88
N GLY A 178 -0.45 5.66 12.52
CA GLY A 178 -0.39 6.85 11.68
C GLY A 178 0.00 6.53 10.23
N GLY A 179 -0.35 5.33 9.76
CA GLY A 179 -0.27 4.90 8.37
C GLY A 179 1.12 4.46 7.87
N ARG A 180 2.14 4.47 8.74
CA ARG A 180 3.50 4.09 8.38
C ARG A 180 4.10 3.15 9.43
N LEU A 181 4.79 2.12 8.95
CA LEU A 181 5.57 1.23 9.81
C LEU A 181 6.99 1.77 9.97
N VAL A 182 7.57 1.61 11.16
CA VAL A 182 8.90 2.07 11.51
C VAL A 182 9.82 0.87 11.80
N PRO A 183 11.13 1.00 11.54
CA PRO A 183 12.08 -0.02 11.96
C PRO A 183 12.06 -0.25 13.48
N ILE A 184 12.27 -1.50 13.90
CA ILE A 184 12.48 -1.86 15.30
C ILE A 184 13.98 -1.94 15.60
N ARG A 185 14.38 -1.67 16.85
CA ARG A 185 15.78 -1.72 17.31
C ARG A 185 16.35 -3.14 17.48
N ALA A 186 15.73 -4.15 16.88
CA ALA A 186 16.24 -5.51 16.92
C ALA A 186 17.59 -5.61 16.21
N ARG A 187 18.46 -6.51 16.68
CA ARG A 187 19.69 -6.87 15.94
C ARG A 187 19.35 -7.43 14.56
N ARG A 188 18.23 -8.13 14.47
CA ARG A 188 17.67 -8.69 13.24
C ARG A 188 16.16 -8.74 13.35
N TRP A 189 15.48 -8.42 12.25
CA TRP A 189 14.08 -8.74 12.05
C TRP A 189 13.97 -9.62 10.80
N ARG A 190 13.44 -10.83 10.97
CA ARG A 190 13.13 -11.77 9.88
C ARG A 190 11.62 -11.91 9.81
N HIS A 191 11.05 -11.59 8.66
CA HIS A 191 9.62 -11.76 8.43
C HIS A 191 9.41 -12.91 7.45
N LEU A 192 8.78 -14.00 7.88
CA LEU A 192 8.39 -15.09 7.00
C LEU A 192 7.01 -14.74 6.40
N TYR A 193 6.92 -14.76 5.07
CA TYR A 193 5.74 -14.31 4.34
C TYR A 193 5.30 -15.36 3.33
N ASN A 194 4.08 -15.86 3.50
CA ASN A 194 3.38 -16.70 2.53
C ASN A 194 2.35 -15.83 1.79
N HIS A 195 2.46 -15.71 0.47
CA HIS A 195 1.51 -14.92 -0.32
C HIS A 195 0.17 -15.64 -0.55
N PHE A 196 0.08 -16.93 -0.21
CA PHE A 196 -1.17 -17.70 -0.21
C PHE A 196 -1.91 -17.65 1.14
N ASP A 197 -1.30 -17.12 2.20
CA ASP A 197 -1.90 -17.08 3.53
C ASP A 197 -3.08 -16.10 3.59
N ARG A 198 -4.27 -16.70 3.65
CA ARG A 198 -5.57 -16.03 3.52
C ARG A 198 -6.01 -15.30 4.78
N ILE A 199 -5.27 -15.38 5.90
CA ILE A 199 -5.64 -14.75 7.17
C ILE A 199 -4.96 -13.36 7.29
N PHE A 200 -5.28 -12.51 6.30
CA PHE A 200 -4.94 -11.08 6.27
C PHE A 200 -3.44 -10.76 6.30
N THR A 201 -2.62 -11.69 5.83
CA THR A 201 -1.17 -11.44 5.73
C THR A 201 -0.88 -10.51 4.57
N THR A 202 0.16 -9.70 4.75
CA THR A 202 0.56 -8.68 3.77
C THR A 202 2.07 -8.57 3.78
N PRO A 203 2.72 -8.32 2.64
CA PRO A 203 4.15 -8.10 2.60
C PRO A 203 4.53 -6.87 3.44
N LEU A 204 5.73 -6.90 4.02
CA LEU A 204 6.29 -5.81 4.80
C LEU A 204 7.44 -5.14 4.07
N HIS A 205 7.30 -3.84 3.86
CA HIS A 205 8.35 -2.98 3.32
C HIS A 205 8.89 -2.09 4.44
N ILE A 206 10.02 -2.51 5.04
CA ILE A 206 10.70 -1.78 6.12
C ILE A 206 12.09 -1.34 5.62
N PRO A 207 12.36 -0.03 5.49
CA PRO A 207 13.64 0.48 5.01
C PRO A 207 14.71 0.42 6.11
N ASP A 208 15.08 -0.79 6.53
CA ASP A 208 16.07 -1.05 7.57
C ASP A 208 17.01 -2.20 7.18
N PRO A 209 18.35 -2.05 7.31
CA PRO A 209 19.30 -3.09 6.94
C PRO A 209 19.23 -4.35 7.81
N ASN A 210 18.64 -4.28 9.00
CA ASN A 210 18.43 -5.42 9.89
C ASN A 210 17.13 -6.17 9.60
N PHE A 211 16.20 -5.57 8.84
CA PHE A 211 14.99 -6.21 8.35
C PHE A 211 15.25 -7.04 7.10
N ARG A 212 14.62 -8.22 7.03
CA ARG A 212 14.56 -9.04 5.81
C ARG A 212 13.25 -9.82 5.79
N GLN A 213 12.52 -9.72 4.68
CA GLN A 213 11.42 -10.63 4.37
C GLN A 213 11.97 -11.87 3.67
N ILE A 214 11.47 -13.04 4.07
CA ILE A 214 11.77 -14.36 3.50
C ILE A 214 10.45 -14.90 2.96
N GLY A 215 10.37 -15.12 1.64
CA GLY A 215 9.22 -15.77 1.04
C GLY A 215 9.17 -17.25 1.44
N THR A 216 8.03 -17.67 2.00
CA THR A 216 7.74 -19.04 2.40
C THR A 216 6.43 -19.48 1.75
N PRO A 217 6.38 -19.66 0.42
CA PRO A 217 5.15 -19.99 -0.29
C PRO A 217 4.72 -21.43 -0.04
N PHE A 218 3.49 -21.63 0.43
CA PHE A 218 2.79 -22.92 0.49
C PHE A 218 1.30 -22.66 0.35
N ASP A 219 0.59 -23.53 -0.37
CA ASP A 219 -0.87 -23.44 -0.61
C ASP A 219 -1.48 -24.79 -0.24
N ILE A 220 -2.25 -24.78 0.85
CA ILE A 220 -2.88 -25.91 1.52
C ILE A 220 -4.36 -25.57 1.61
N GLU A 221 -5.19 -26.51 1.20
CA GLU A 221 -6.63 -26.30 1.16
C GLU A 221 -7.16 -25.92 2.55
N GLY A 222 -7.93 -24.82 2.63
CA GLY A 222 -8.52 -24.33 3.88
C GLY A 222 -7.75 -23.18 4.53
N ILE A 223 -7.50 -23.29 5.84
CA ILE A 223 -6.83 -22.27 6.67
C ILE A 223 -5.42 -22.66 7.09
N ASP A 224 -4.97 -23.86 6.72
CA ASP A 224 -3.67 -24.40 7.11
C ASP A 224 -2.51 -23.63 6.46
N ASP A 225 -2.79 -22.78 5.47
CA ASP A 225 -1.86 -21.77 4.96
C ASP A 225 -1.40 -20.74 6.01
N HIS A 226 -2.12 -20.67 7.14
CA HIS A 226 -1.78 -19.85 8.29
C HIS A 226 -1.14 -20.64 9.44
N ASP A 227 -0.85 -21.93 9.24
CA ASP A 227 -0.25 -22.73 10.29
C ASP A 227 1.25 -22.42 10.46
N ALA A 228 1.63 -22.20 11.71
CA ALA A 228 2.97 -21.82 12.10
C ALA A 228 4.05 -22.85 11.77
N LEU A 229 3.74 -24.14 11.83
CA LEU A 229 4.68 -25.21 11.56
C LEU A 229 5.14 -25.15 10.10
N HIS A 230 4.23 -24.90 9.16
CA HIS A 230 4.57 -24.73 7.75
C HIS A 230 5.52 -23.56 7.51
N TYR A 231 5.31 -22.42 8.18
CA TYR A 231 6.26 -21.31 8.15
C TYR A 231 7.65 -21.69 8.70
N LEU A 232 7.70 -22.30 9.89
CA LEU A 232 8.95 -22.56 10.61
C LEU A 232 9.79 -23.66 9.93
N THR A 233 9.14 -24.64 9.32
CA THR A 233 9.78 -25.79 8.65
C THR A 233 10.03 -25.59 7.16
N HIS A 234 9.54 -24.48 6.58
CA HIS A 234 9.75 -24.19 5.17
C HIS A 234 11.26 -24.16 4.80
N PRO A 235 11.69 -24.74 3.66
CA PRO A 235 13.10 -24.77 3.26
C PRO A 235 13.78 -23.38 3.22
N ALA A 236 13.04 -22.35 2.82
CA ALA A 236 13.52 -20.96 2.85
C ALA A 236 13.72 -20.40 4.27
N ALA A 237 12.90 -20.83 5.25
CA ALA A 237 13.12 -20.47 6.65
C ALA A 237 14.32 -21.23 7.22
N ILE A 238 14.46 -22.52 6.91
CA ILE A 238 15.64 -23.33 7.31
C ILE A 238 16.95 -22.71 6.84
N SER A 239 17.03 -22.31 5.57
CA SER A 239 18.24 -21.72 4.99
C SER A 239 18.40 -20.22 5.30
N GLY A 240 17.31 -19.44 5.34
CA GLY A 240 17.35 -17.98 5.47
C GLY A 240 17.27 -17.43 6.90
N LEU A 241 16.77 -18.24 7.84
CA LEU A 241 16.61 -17.88 9.26
C LEU A 241 17.43 -18.81 10.15
N TRP A 242 17.17 -20.12 10.11
CA TRP A 242 17.69 -21.06 11.11
C TRP A 242 19.19 -21.30 10.97
N TYR A 243 19.73 -21.37 9.75
CA TYR A 243 21.17 -21.41 9.52
C TYR A 243 21.94 -20.28 10.22
N GLU A 244 21.43 -19.04 10.13
CA GLU A 244 22.05 -17.86 10.77
C GLU A 244 21.93 -17.92 12.31
N LEU A 245 20.82 -18.46 12.82
CA LEU A 245 20.60 -18.64 14.26
C LEU A 245 21.40 -19.80 14.86
N ALA A 246 21.71 -20.83 14.07
CA ALA A 246 22.53 -21.97 14.47
C ALA A 246 24.02 -21.62 14.67
N GLY A 247 24.45 -20.44 14.19
CA GLY A 247 25.82 -19.95 14.32
C GLY A 247 26.62 -20.06 13.01
N GLY A 248 25.96 -20.36 11.89
CA GLY A 248 26.57 -20.24 10.58
C GLY A 248 27.09 -18.82 10.34
N ALA A 249 28.29 -18.71 9.77
CA ALA A 249 28.80 -17.42 9.31
C ALA A 249 27.88 -16.95 8.17
N ALA A 250 26.96 -16.04 8.49
CA ALA A 250 26.05 -15.50 7.48
C ALA A 250 26.88 -14.95 6.31
N ALA A 251 26.45 -15.21 5.08
CA ALA A 251 26.96 -14.62 3.83
C ALA A 251 26.90 -13.07 3.78
N ARG A 252 26.64 -12.40 4.92
CA ARG A 252 26.59 -10.96 5.14
C ARG A 252 27.85 -10.22 4.69
N ALA A 253 29.03 -10.83 4.73
CA ALA A 253 30.23 -10.17 4.20
C ALA A 253 30.10 -10.00 2.68
N VAL A 254 29.69 -11.05 1.97
CA VAL A 254 29.49 -11.05 0.52
C VAL A 254 28.29 -10.20 0.13
N GLU A 255 27.17 -10.28 0.85
CA GLU A 255 25.92 -9.55 0.52
C GLU A 255 26.01 -8.04 0.83
N ARG A 256 26.69 -7.65 1.93
CA ARG A 256 26.98 -6.23 2.21
C ARG A 256 28.00 -5.69 1.22
N SER A 257 29.03 -6.45 0.88
CA SER A 257 29.98 -6.05 -0.16
C SER A 257 29.27 -5.91 -1.51
N ALA A 258 28.39 -6.83 -1.91
CA ALA A 258 27.62 -6.72 -3.15
C ALA A 258 26.69 -5.50 -3.17
N ARG A 259 25.96 -5.22 -2.07
CA ARG A 259 25.09 -4.02 -1.96
C ARG A 259 25.85 -2.70 -1.81
N ALA A 260 27.04 -2.73 -1.22
CA ALA A 260 27.93 -1.57 -1.13
C ALA A 260 28.60 -1.31 -2.48
N PHE A 261 29.08 -2.34 -3.18
CA PHE A 261 29.63 -2.26 -4.53
C PHE A 261 28.59 -1.79 -5.56
N SER A 262 27.32 -2.19 -5.43
CA SER A 262 26.25 -1.68 -6.30
C SER A 262 25.88 -0.22 -6.02
N ARG A 263 26.32 0.36 -4.89
CA ARG A 263 26.04 1.76 -4.48
C ARG A 263 27.26 2.68 -4.56
N LEU A 264 28.47 2.12 -4.56
CA LEU A 264 29.72 2.84 -4.75
C LEU A 264 29.93 3.11 -6.24
N GLY A 265 29.31 4.17 -6.76
CA GLY A 265 29.60 4.70 -8.10
C GLY A 265 28.42 5.20 -8.92
N ALA A 266 27.18 4.92 -8.53
CA ALA A 266 26.01 5.46 -9.23
C ALA A 266 25.53 6.74 -8.53
N GLY A 267 25.36 7.83 -9.27
CA GLY A 267 24.54 8.95 -8.82
C GLY A 267 23.09 8.49 -8.53
N PRO A 268 22.20 9.38 -8.04
CA PRO A 268 20.81 9.01 -7.76
C PRO A 268 20.18 8.26 -8.95
N ALA A 269 19.62 7.07 -8.70
CA ALA A 269 19.07 6.27 -9.78
C ALA A 269 17.76 6.90 -10.26
N ARG A 270 17.61 7.04 -11.57
CA ARG A 270 16.40 7.56 -12.21
C ARG A 270 15.68 6.37 -12.85
N ARG A 271 14.38 6.21 -12.59
CA ARG A 271 13.55 5.25 -13.33
C ARG A 271 12.21 5.88 -13.66
N ALA A 272 11.67 5.56 -14.83
CA ALA A 272 10.35 5.98 -15.23
C ALA A 272 9.50 4.81 -15.74
N MET A 273 8.20 4.87 -15.45
CA MET A 273 7.20 3.99 -16.03
C MET A 273 6.15 4.85 -16.72
N LEU A 274 5.93 4.64 -18.01
CA LEU A 274 5.00 5.40 -18.83
C LEU A 274 3.90 4.47 -19.37
N VAL A 275 2.65 4.88 -19.24
CA VAL A 275 1.47 4.13 -19.69
C VAL A 275 0.67 5.00 -20.66
N GLY A 276 0.32 4.43 -21.82
CA GLY A 276 -0.55 5.07 -22.80
C GLY A 276 -1.59 4.09 -23.33
N ILE A 277 -2.88 4.41 -23.26
CA ILE A 277 -3.94 3.49 -23.68
C ILE A 277 -4.87 4.21 -24.66
N ASN A 278 -4.83 3.80 -25.92
CA ASN A 278 -5.74 4.22 -26.98
C ASN A 278 -6.77 3.12 -27.30
N ASP A 279 -6.30 1.87 -27.46
CA ASP A 279 -7.13 0.73 -27.88
C ASP A 279 -7.85 0.08 -26.69
N TYR A 280 -8.90 0.75 -26.21
CA TYR A 280 -9.91 0.15 -25.35
C TYR A 280 -10.79 -0.83 -26.14
N PRO A 281 -11.22 -1.97 -25.54
CA PRO A 281 -11.99 -3.00 -26.25
C PRO A 281 -13.28 -2.50 -26.89
N ASP A 282 -13.97 -1.59 -26.21
CA ASP A 282 -15.14 -0.91 -26.75
C ASP A 282 -14.68 0.21 -27.71
N PRO A 283 -15.05 0.18 -29.00
CA PRO A 283 -14.69 1.22 -29.95
C PRO A 283 -15.14 2.63 -29.55
N GLN A 284 -16.22 2.76 -28.77
CA GLN A 284 -16.72 4.05 -28.27
C GLN A 284 -15.81 4.67 -27.21
N HIS A 285 -15.00 3.85 -26.54
CA HIS A 285 -14.06 4.26 -25.50
C HIS A 285 -12.63 4.42 -26.04
N ARG A 286 -12.42 4.34 -27.35
CA ARG A 286 -11.07 4.50 -27.90
C ARG A 286 -10.62 5.96 -27.87
N LEU A 287 -9.37 6.13 -27.47
CA LEU A 287 -8.63 7.39 -27.51
C LEU A 287 -7.60 7.33 -28.65
N GLU A 288 -6.99 8.46 -28.99
CA GLU A 288 -6.06 8.54 -30.12
C GLU A 288 -4.68 9.10 -29.72
N GLY A 289 -4.61 9.94 -28.68
CA GLY A 289 -3.42 10.70 -28.30
C GLY A 289 -2.54 10.09 -27.21
N CYS A 290 -3.00 9.07 -26.48
CA CYS A 290 -2.31 8.58 -25.28
C CYS A 290 -0.96 7.93 -25.59
N VAL A 291 -0.83 7.24 -26.73
CA VAL A 291 0.45 6.69 -27.17
C VAL A 291 1.43 7.81 -27.54
N ASN A 292 0.97 8.85 -28.26
CA ASN A 292 1.81 9.99 -28.63
C ASN A 292 2.28 10.79 -27.41
N ASP A 293 1.42 10.93 -26.41
CA ASP A 293 1.76 11.56 -25.14
C ASP A 293 2.93 10.87 -24.43
N VAL A 294 2.94 9.54 -24.41
CA VAL A 294 4.04 8.77 -23.82
C VAL A 294 5.36 9.05 -24.55
N PHE A 295 5.34 9.21 -25.88
CA PHE A 295 6.54 9.59 -26.62
C PHE A 295 7.03 10.99 -26.25
N LEU A 296 6.13 11.98 -26.10
CA LEU A 296 6.48 13.33 -25.63
C LEU A 296 7.10 13.32 -24.23
N VAL A 297 6.50 12.58 -23.31
CA VAL A 297 7.01 12.48 -21.93
C VAL A 297 8.32 11.70 -21.89
N SER A 298 8.47 10.66 -22.71
CA SER A 298 9.73 9.92 -22.83
C SER A 298 10.85 10.82 -23.33
N SER A 299 10.63 11.62 -24.38
CA SER A 299 11.64 12.58 -24.86
C SER A 299 11.97 13.63 -23.81
N MET A 300 10.96 14.17 -23.12
CA MET A 300 11.13 15.13 -22.03
C MET A 300 12.02 14.56 -20.91
N LEU A 301 11.80 13.31 -20.49
CA LEU A 301 12.59 12.66 -19.45
C LEU A 301 14.01 12.35 -19.91
N GLN A 302 14.20 11.93 -21.16
CA GLN A 302 15.53 11.70 -21.72
C GLN A 302 16.36 13.00 -21.83
N GLU A 303 15.72 14.11 -22.19
CA GLU A 303 16.33 15.46 -22.14
C GLU A 303 16.75 15.86 -20.71
N CYS A 304 16.10 15.28 -19.69
CA CYS A 304 16.45 15.44 -18.27
C CYS A 304 17.49 14.41 -17.78
N GLY A 305 18.06 13.60 -18.67
CA GLY A 305 19.08 12.61 -18.35
C GLY A 305 18.56 11.31 -17.72
N PHE A 306 17.31 10.92 -18.01
CA PHE A 306 16.89 9.53 -17.87
C PHE A 306 17.47 8.73 -19.04
N LEU A 307 18.11 7.58 -18.76
CA LEU A 307 18.56 6.68 -19.81
C LEU A 307 17.37 5.91 -20.38
N ALA A 308 17.43 5.53 -21.66
CA ALA A 308 16.37 4.73 -22.29
C ALA A 308 16.11 3.42 -21.54
N ASP A 309 17.16 2.75 -21.06
CA ASP A 309 17.06 1.50 -20.29
C ASP A 309 16.37 1.67 -18.92
N ASP A 310 16.34 2.90 -18.42
CA ASP A 310 15.68 3.28 -17.16
C ASP A 310 14.21 3.71 -17.36
N ILE A 311 13.70 3.66 -18.59
CA ILE A 311 12.31 3.99 -18.93
C ILE A 311 11.59 2.73 -19.40
N ARG A 312 10.57 2.29 -18.66
CA ARG A 312 9.66 1.23 -19.10
C ARG A 312 8.36 1.81 -19.60
N VAL A 313 7.89 1.27 -20.73
CA VAL A 313 6.64 1.68 -21.36
C VAL A 313 5.67 0.51 -21.46
N VAL A 314 4.37 0.80 -21.36
CA VAL A 314 3.30 -0.16 -21.67
C VAL A 314 2.16 0.53 -22.40
N PHE A 315 1.69 -0.11 -23.47
CA PHE A 315 0.67 0.43 -24.36
C PHE A 315 -0.54 -0.50 -24.48
N ASP A 316 -1.72 0.11 -24.65
CA ASP A 316 -2.92 -0.52 -25.21
C ASP A 316 -3.25 -1.87 -24.56
N ARG A 317 -3.45 -2.93 -25.36
CA ARG A 317 -3.80 -4.28 -24.91
C ARG A 317 -2.80 -4.93 -23.94
N ARG A 318 -1.60 -4.37 -23.79
CA ARG A 318 -0.60 -4.82 -22.81
C ARG A 318 -0.72 -4.09 -21.48
N ALA A 319 -1.39 -2.94 -21.46
CA ALA A 319 -1.67 -2.13 -20.27
C ALA A 319 -2.88 -2.71 -19.50
N THR A 320 -2.83 -4.01 -19.21
CA THR A 320 -3.79 -4.67 -18.32
C THR A 320 -3.53 -4.27 -16.87
N ALA A 321 -4.50 -4.48 -15.97
CA ALA A 321 -4.35 -4.17 -14.55
C ALA A 321 -3.07 -4.83 -13.99
N ARG A 322 -2.88 -6.12 -14.30
CA ARG A 322 -1.67 -6.86 -13.95
C ARG A 322 -0.41 -6.26 -14.59
N GLY A 323 -0.46 -5.98 -15.90
CA GLY A 323 0.69 -5.46 -16.64
C GLY A 323 1.17 -4.10 -16.15
N ILE A 324 0.26 -3.25 -15.65
CA ILE A 324 0.58 -1.98 -15.01
C ILE A 324 1.18 -2.21 -13.62
N LEU A 325 0.55 -3.02 -12.77
CA LEU A 325 1.03 -3.29 -11.40
C LEU A 325 2.45 -3.89 -11.39
N ASP A 326 2.75 -4.86 -12.26
CA ASP A 326 4.09 -5.47 -12.37
C ASP A 326 5.18 -4.45 -12.69
N ARG A 327 4.86 -3.41 -13.48
CA ARG A 327 5.80 -2.36 -13.85
C ARG A 327 5.92 -1.30 -12.76
N LEU A 328 4.85 -1.03 -12.01
CA LEU A 328 4.90 -0.16 -10.83
C LEU A 328 5.74 -0.81 -9.73
N GLU A 329 5.65 -2.12 -9.54
CA GLU A 329 6.53 -2.89 -8.66
C GLU A 329 8.00 -2.69 -9.06
N TRP A 330 8.34 -2.88 -10.34
CA TRP A 330 9.71 -2.60 -10.83
C TRP A 330 10.15 -1.15 -10.64
N LEU A 331 9.25 -0.19 -10.87
CA LEU A 331 9.55 1.23 -10.75
C LEU A 331 9.99 1.53 -9.32
N LEU A 332 9.25 1.03 -8.34
CA LEU A 332 9.43 1.38 -6.94
C LEU A 332 10.36 0.42 -6.19
N ASP A 333 10.71 -0.71 -6.80
CA ASP A 333 11.66 -1.66 -6.23
C ASP A 333 13.03 -1.03 -5.95
N GLY A 334 13.54 -1.33 -4.75
CA GLY A 334 14.85 -0.89 -4.28
C GLY A 334 15.02 0.63 -4.13
N ALA A 335 13.97 1.44 -4.28
CA ALA A 335 14.08 2.90 -4.26
C ALA A 335 14.68 3.42 -2.94
N GLY A 336 15.78 4.16 -3.09
CA GLY A 336 16.59 4.68 -1.98
C GLY A 336 16.44 6.19 -1.78
N ALA A 337 17.28 6.72 -0.88
CA ALA A 337 17.39 8.15 -0.67
C ALA A 337 17.99 8.85 -1.91
N GLY A 338 17.36 9.94 -2.36
CA GLY A 338 17.81 10.71 -3.52
C GLY A 338 17.33 10.19 -4.88
N ASP A 339 16.99 8.91 -4.96
CA ASP A 339 16.45 8.26 -6.16
C ASP A 339 15.23 9.00 -6.72
N VAL A 340 15.13 9.06 -8.05
CA VAL A 340 14.03 9.69 -8.77
C VAL A 340 13.18 8.62 -9.44
N ARG A 341 11.87 8.68 -9.21
CA ARG A 341 10.87 7.80 -9.82
C ARG A 341 9.80 8.64 -10.49
N VAL A 342 9.48 8.33 -11.74
CA VAL A 342 8.42 8.99 -12.49
C VAL A 342 7.41 7.94 -12.94
N PHE A 343 6.15 8.14 -12.58
CA PHE A 343 5.04 7.40 -13.14
C PHE A 343 4.23 8.35 -14.01
N TYR A 344 3.99 7.99 -15.26
CA TYR A 344 3.16 8.74 -16.18
C TYR A 344 2.03 7.85 -16.67
N TYR A 345 0.81 8.36 -16.65
CA TYR A 345 -0.37 7.67 -17.15
C TYR A 345 -1.18 8.58 -18.08
N SER A 346 -1.48 8.09 -19.28
CA SER A 346 -2.39 8.70 -20.24
C SER A 346 -3.44 7.68 -20.67
N GLY A 347 -4.70 7.98 -20.43
CA GLY A 347 -5.83 7.07 -20.69
C GLY A 347 -7.09 7.51 -19.95
N HIS A 348 -8.04 6.60 -19.79
CA HIS A 348 -9.25 6.86 -19.00
C HIS A 348 -9.02 6.77 -17.49
N GLY A 349 -9.74 7.61 -16.76
CA GLY A 349 -10.00 7.48 -15.33
C GLY A 349 -11.50 7.36 -15.04
N ALA A 350 -11.84 6.90 -13.83
CA ALA A 350 -13.21 6.93 -13.34
C ALA A 350 -13.25 7.01 -11.80
N GLN A 351 -14.47 7.12 -11.28
CA GLN A 351 -14.81 6.91 -9.87
C GLN A 351 -15.65 5.63 -9.76
N LEU A 352 -15.25 4.73 -8.86
CA LEU A 352 -15.99 3.52 -8.54
C LEU A 352 -16.75 3.69 -7.23
N PRO A 353 -18.06 3.37 -7.16
CA PRO A 353 -18.74 3.24 -5.88
C PRO A 353 -18.10 2.14 -5.05
N ALA A 354 -17.72 2.48 -3.83
CA ALA A 354 -17.15 1.55 -2.86
C ALA A 354 -18.08 1.40 -1.66
N TYR A 355 -17.99 0.23 -1.01
CA TYR A 355 -18.97 -0.22 -0.02
C TYR A 355 -18.38 -0.28 1.39
N GLY A 356 -19.12 0.29 2.34
CA GLY A 356 -18.83 0.22 3.75
C GLY A 356 -19.31 -1.09 4.40
N ALA A 357 -19.15 -1.20 5.71
CA ALA A 357 -19.50 -2.40 6.48
C ALA A 357 -20.99 -2.77 6.50
N ARG A 358 -21.84 -1.84 6.07
CA ARG A 358 -23.29 -2.06 5.92
C ARG A 358 -23.67 -2.55 4.53
N GLU A 359 -22.69 -2.83 3.67
CA GLU A 359 -22.90 -3.15 2.25
C GLU A 359 -23.64 -2.02 1.49
N GLU A 360 -23.53 -0.80 1.99
CA GLU A 360 -24.03 0.42 1.38
C GLU A 360 -22.88 1.20 0.76
N VAL A 361 -23.14 1.84 -0.37
CA VAL A 361 -22.18 2.78 -0.97
C VAL A 361 -22.00 3.96 -0.01
N ASP A 362 -20.79 4.14 0.48
CA ASP A 362 -20.44 5.19 1.44
C ASP A 362 -19.32 6.13 0.92
N HIS A 363 -18.61 5.74 -0.13
CA HIS A 363 -17.60 6.56 -0.78
C HIS A 363 -17.38 6.19 -2.26
N LEU A 364 -16.57 7.00 -2.93
CA LEU A 364 -16.10 6.81 -4.31
C LEU A 364 -14.58 6.64 -4.31
N ASP A 365 -14.07 5.62 -4.98
CA ASP A 365 -12.63 5.47 -5.21
C ASP A 365 -12.25 6.02 -6.60
N GLU A 366 -11.32 6.97 -6.67
CA GLU A 366 -10.69 7.34 -7.94
C GLU A 366 -9.77 6.22 -8.41
N CYS A 367 -9.86 5.86 -9.69
CA CYS A 367 -9.04 4.81 -10.27
C CYS A 367 -8.58 5.13 -11.70
N LEU A 368 -7.43 4.56 -12.07
CA LEU A 368 -6.99 4.48 -13.46
C LEU A 368 -7.62 3.25 -14.11
N LEU A 369 -7.93 3.34 -15.40
CA LEU A 369 -8.61 2.28 -16.15
C LEU A 369 -7.68 1.57 -17.13
N PRO A 370 -7.15 0.39 -16.75
CA PRO A 370 -6.48 -0.54 -17.65
C PRO A 370 -7.34 -0.91 -18.87
N CYS A 371 -6.70 -1.46 -19.91
CA CYS A 371 -7.42 -1.88 -21.12
C CYS A 371 -8.38 -3.06 -20.90
N ASP A 372 -8.18 -3.84 -19.83
CA ASP A 372 -9.01 -4.99 -19.45
C ASP A 372 -10.04 -4.67 -18.36
N PHE A 373 -10.24 -3.39 -18.04
CA PHE A 373 -11.19 -2.91 -17.04
C PHE A 373 -12.64 -3.31 -17.35
N ASP A 374 -13.36 -3.76 -16.32
CA ASP A 374 -14.72 -4.29 -16.41
C ASP A 374 -15.65 -3.74 -15.32
N TRP A 375 -15.39 -2.51 -14.83
CA TRP A 375 -16.11 -1.92 -13.69
C TRP A 375 -15.96 -2.66 -12.35
N SER A 376 -15.04 -3.63 -12.26
CA SER A 376 -14.62 -4.22 -10.99
C SER A 376 -13.35 -3.55 -10.42
N ALA A 377 -13.24 -3.49 -9.10
CA ALA A 377 -12.04 -2.98 -8.42
C ALA A 377 -10.79 -3.82 -8.73
N GLY A 378 -10.94 -5.12 -9.01
CA GLY A 378 -9.83 -6.03 -9.32
C GLY A 378 -9.17 -5.76 -10.66
N ARG A 379 -9.88 -5.14 -11.61
CA ARG A 379 -9.36 -4.73 -12.93
C ARG A 379 -9.19 -3.22 -13.07
N ALA A 380 -9.28 -2.49 -11.97
CA ALA A 380 -8.92 -1.08 -11.88
C ALA A 380 -7.54 -0.93 -11.21
N ILE A 381 -6.97 0.28 -11.26
CA ILE A 381 -5.87 0.67 -10.38
C ILE A 381 -6.40 1.73 -9.40
N THR A 382 -6.78 1.28 -8.20
CA THR A 382 -7.34 2.10 -7.12
C THR A 382 -6.25 2.74 -6.23
N ASP A 383 -6.60 3.72 -5.38
CA ASP A 383 -5.69 4.26 -4.35
C ASP A 383 -5.12 3.13 -3.47
N ASN A 384 -5.94 2.14 -3.14
CA ASN A 384 -5.51 1.00 -2.32
C ASN A 384 -4.38 0.21 -2.96
N GLN A 385 -4.52 -0.20 -4.22
CA GLN A 385 -3.45 -0.90 -4.93
C GLN A 385 -2.22 -0.02 -5.12
N PHE A 386 -2.42 1.28 -5.36
CA PHE A 386 -1.31 2.17 -5.65
C PHE A 386 -0.48 2.50 -4.40
N PHE A 387 -1.10 2.78 -3.25
CA PHE A 387 -0.35 3.14 -2.05
C PHE A 387 0.44 1.97 -1.47
N GLU A 388 0.03 0.72 -1.70
CA GLU A 388 0.81 -0.41 -1.19
C GLU A 388 2.25 -0.39 -1.71
N LEU A 389 2.43 0.12 -2.93
CA LEU A 389 3.74 0.19 -3.57
C LEU A 389 4.58 1.38 -3.09
N TYR A 390 3.97 2.54 -2.80
CA TYR A 390 4.76 3.77 -2.49
C TYR A 390 4.74 4.20 -1.02
N SER A 391 3.74 3.83 -0.23
CA SER A 391 3.47 4.45 1.09
C SER A 391 4.60 4.24 2.12
N GLN A 392 5.44 3.22 1.92
CA GLN A 392 6.59 2.88 2.75
C GLN A 392 7.94 3.37 2.20
N LEU A 393 7.97 4.05 1.05
CA LEU A 393 9.20 4.59 0.47
C LEU A 393 9.96 5.49 1.47
N PRO A 394 11.29 5.56 1.40
CA PRO A 394 12.08 6.56 2.11
C PRO A 394 11.60 7.98 1.78
N TYR A 395 11.56 8.89 2.77
CA TYR A 395 11.10 10.27 2.52
C TYR A 395 12.03 11.07 1.61
N GLU A 396 13.26 10.61 1.48
CA GLU A 396 14.32 11.17 0.67
C GLU A 396 14.18 10.77 -0.81
N THR A 397 13.38 9.74 -1.14
CA THR A 397 13.02 9.39 -2.51
C THR A 397 12.19 10.50 -3.15
N ARG A 398 12.36 10.72 -4.45
CA ARG A 398 11.61 11.68 -5.27
C ARG A 398 10.69 10.94 -6.23
N PHE A 399 9.49 10.61 -5.77
CA PHE A 399 8.48 9.96 -6.61
C PHE A 399 7.44 10.98 -7.09
N VAL A 400 7.29 11.05 -8.42
CA VAL A 400 6.33 11.92 -9.08
C VAL A 400 5.39 11.08 -9.94
N ALA A 401 4.09 11.32 -9.81
CA ALA A 401 3.05 10.78 -10.68
C ALA A 401 2.46 11.91 -11.52
N ILE A 402 2.33 11.71 -12.82
CA ILE A 402 1.69 12.62 -13.76
C ILE A 402 0.53 11.87 -14.40
N LEU A 403 -0.69 12.37 -14.19
CA LEU A 403 -1.92 11.68 -14.53
C LEU A 403 -2.71 12.52 -15.54
N ASP A 404 -2.70 12.10 -16.80
CA ASP A 404 -3.50 12.68 -17.88
C ASP A 404 -4.76 11.86 -18.13
N CYS A 405 -5.70 11.99 -17.19
CA CYS A 405 -7.01 11.37 -17.18
C CYS A 405 -8.00 12.25 -16.39
N CYS A 406 -9.30 12.01 -16.53
CA CYS A 406 -10.30 12.60 -15.63
C CYS A 406 -11.04 11.54 -14.83
N HIS A 407 -11.42 11.91 -13.60
CA HIS A 407 -12.15 11.03 -12.68
C HIS A 407 -13.61 11.49 -12.47
N SER A 408 -13.96 12.71 -12.86
CA SER A 408 -15.34 13.16 -12.97
C SER A 408 -15.96 12.52 -14.21
N GLY A 409 -16.90 11.60 -14.02
CA GLY A 409 -17.66 11.04 -15.15
C GLY A 409 -18.26 12.14 -16.03
N GLY A 410 -18.31 11.92 -17.33
CA GLY A 410 -18.88 12.86 -18.29
C GLY A 410 -18.82 12.32 -19.71
N MET A 411 -19.92 12.48 -20.46
CA MET A 411 -19.94 12.21 -21.90
C MET A 411 -19.34 13.40 -22.65
N ALA A 412 -18.48 13.13 -23.63
CA ALA A 412 -18.25 14.10 -24.70
C ALA A 412 -19.60 14.35 -25.40
N ARG A 413 -19.95 15.62 -25.64
CA ARG A 413 -21.08 15.94 -26.52
C ARG A 413 -20.74 15.46 -27.93
N ASP A 414 -21.73 15.02 -28.69
CA ASP A 414 -21.51 14.64 -30.09
C ASP A 414 -20.89 15.82 -30.87
N GLY A 415 -19.78 15.59 -31.55
CA GLY A 415 -18.96 16.62 -32.20
C GLY A 415 -18.04 17.47 -31.30
N GLY A 416 -18.02 17.25 -29.98
CA GLY A 416 -17.12 17.91 -29.03
C GLY A 416 -15.75 17.21 -28.87
N PRO A 417 -14.79 17.83 -28.14
CA PRO A 417 -13.50 17.20 -27.85
C PRO A 417 -13.68 15.87 -27.11
N ARG A 418 -12.92 14.84 -27.50
CA ARG A 418 -12.94 13.53 -26.82
C ARG A 418 -12.44 13.68 -25.38
N VAL A 419 -13.13 13.03 -24.45
CA VAL A 419 -12.91 13.14 -23.01
C VAL A 419 -12.18 11.89 -22.48
N ARG A 420 -11.22 12.08 -21.59
CA ARG A 420 -10.39 11.03 -20.99
C ARG A 420 -10.97 10.45 -19.70
N GLY A 421 -12.27 10.15 -19.72
CA GLY A 421 -13.00 9.53 -18.63
C GLY A 421 -14.16 8.69 -19.16
N LEU A 422 -14.60 7.70 -18.37
CA LEU A 422 -15.73 6.84 -18.74
C LEU A 422 -16.97 7.14 -17.89
N THR A 423 -18.13 7.05 -18.53
CA THR A 423 -19.41 7.10 -17.83
C THR A 423 -19.74 5.69 -17.32
N PRO A 424 -20.12 5.53 -16.04
CA PRO A 424 -20.52 4.23 -15.51
C PRO A 424 -21.76 3.69 -16.23
N PRO A 425 -21.86 2.36 -16.45
CA PRO A 425 -23.07 1.74 -16.96
C PRO A 425 -24.24 1.94 -15.98
N ASP A 426 -25.46 1.76 -16.47
CA ASP A 426 -26.68 2.12 -15.75
C ASP A 426 -26.82 1.41 -14.40
N ASP A 427 -26.39 0.16 -14.29
CA ASP A 427 -26.42 -0.63 -13.07
C ASP A 427 -25.44 -0.10 -12.01
N ILE A 428 -24.28 0.43 -12.44
CA ILE A 428 -23.31 1.09 -11.55
C ILE A 428 -23.84 2.47 -11.16
N ARG A 429 -24.34 3.25 -12.12
CA ARG A 429 -24.88 4.59 -11.87
C ARG A 429 -26.08 4.57 -10.94
N HIS A 430 -26.95 3.57 -11.08
CA HIS A 430 -28.10 3.36 -10.20
C HIS A 430 -27.69 3.27 -8.72
N ARG A 431 -26.51 2.72 -8.41
CA ARG A 431 -25.99 2.62 -7.03
C ARG A 431 -25.67 3.99 -6.41
N LEU A 432 -25.51 5.02 -7.23
CA LEU A 432 -25.26 6.41 -6.83
C LEU A 432 -26.54 7.25 -6.78
N LEU A 433 -27.70 6.67 -7.08
CA LEU A 433 -28.98 7.35 -7.10
C LEU A 433 -29.86 6.85 -5.95
N ARG A 434 -30.83 7.68 -5.56
CA ARG A 434 -31.96 7.29 -4.71
C ARG A 434 -33.25 7.78 -5.35
N TRP A 435 -34.33 7.03 -5.17
CA TRP A 435 -35.66 7.50 -5.52
C TRP A 435 -36.10 8.57 -4.52
N GLU A 436 -36.56 9.72 -5.01
CA GLU A 436 -37.16 10.78 -4.20
C GLU A 436 -38.68 10.78 -4.42
N PRO A 437 -39.48 10.20 -3.51
CA PRO A 437 -40.91 10.02 -3.69
C PRO A 437 -41.67 11.33 -3.90
N ASP A 438 -41.26 12.40 -3.20
CA ASP A 438 -41.93 13.70 -3.26
C ASP A 438 -41.75 14.37 -4.62
N LEU A 439 -40.57 14.19 -5.22
CA LEU A 439 -40.26 14.67 -6.56
C LEU A 439 -40.62 13.67 -7.67
N ARG A 440 -40.95 12.42 -7.31
CA ARG A 440 -41.19 11.29 -8.22
C ARG A 440 -40.08 11.13 -9.27
N MET A 441 -38.84 11.25 -8.84
CA MET A 441 -37.67 11.13 -9.72
C MET A 441 -36.48 10.52 -9.00
N TRP A 442 -35.52 10.04 -9.80
CA TRP A 442 -34.20 9.65 -9.30
C TRP A 442 -33.35 10.88 -9.06
N VAL A 443 -32.77 10.99 -7.88
CA VAL A 443 -31.83 12.06 -7.51
C VAL A 443 -30.51 11.45 -7.06
N PRO A 444 -29.39 12.20 -7.11
CA PRO A 444 -28.14 11.76 -6.49
C PRO A 444 -28.37 11.35 -5.04
N ARG A 445 -27.83 10.19 -4.66
CA ARG A 445 -27.85 9.75 -3.28
C ARG A 445 -26.97 10.70 -2.46
N ASP A 446 -27.47 11.12 -1.29
CA ASP A 446 -26.60 11.73 -0.30
C ASP A 446 -25.74 10.61 0.28
N LEU A 447 -24.51 10.49 -0.22
CA LEU A 447 -23.52 9.61 0.40
C LEU A 447 -23.22 10.23 1.76
N GLU A 448 -23.56 9.51 2.84
CA GLU A 448 -23.48 10.07 4.19
C GLU A 448 -22.16 10.81 4.41
N ARG A 449 -22.24 12.11 4.76
CA ARG A 449 -21.14 12.83 5.41
C ARG A 449 -20.93 12.28 6.82
N GLY A 450 -20.61 10.99 6.94
CA GLY A 450 -20.84 10.18 8.14
C GLY A 450 -19.69 9.27 8.56
N ARG A 451 -18.54 9.34 7.88
CA ARG A 451 -17.19 9.16 8.42
C ARG A 451 -17.00 8.16 9.60
N LYS A 452 -16.51 6.95 9.34
CA LYS A 452 -15.64 6.23 10.29
C LYS A 452 -14.48 5.59 9.54
N GLY A 453 -13.25 6.03 9.77
CA GLY A 453 -12.05 5.38 9.18
C GLY A 453 -11.14 6.27 8.34
N ILE A 454 -11.47 7.54 8.11
CA ILE A 454 -10.61 8.49 7.36
C ILE A 454 -10.27 9.76 8.17
N GLY A 455 -10.09 9.62 9.49
CA GLY A 455 -10.05 10.72 10.46
C GLY A 455 -9.16 11.92 10.09
N TYR A 456 -7.96 11.69 9.55
CA TYR A 456 -7.04 12.78 9.18
C TYR A 456 -7.39 13.40 7.82
N ALA A 457 -7.92 12.61 6.89
CA ALA A 457 -8.27 13.04 5.53
C ALA A 457 -9.63 13.75 5.47
N ARG A 458 -10.56 13.43 6.38
CA ARG A 458 -11.94 13.94 6.51
C ARG A 458 -12.22 15.35 5.97
N ASN A 459 -11.43 16.33 6.41
CA ASN A 459 -11.67 17.76 6.17
C ASN A 459 -10.65 18.35 5.18
N ARG A 460 -10.15 17.53 4.24
CA ARG A 460 -9.12 17.94 3.29
C ARG A 460 -9.59 17.64 1.88
N PRO A 461 -10.12 18.66 1.17
CA PRO A 461 -10.59 18.47 -0.20
C PRO A 461 -9.53 17.88 -1.14
N SER A 462 -8.25 18.17 -0.93
CA SER A 462 -7.15 17.57 -1.71
C SER A 462 -6.97 16.05 -1.50
N TYR A 463 -7.63 15.46 -0.50
CA TYR A 463 -7.62 14.04 -0.19
C TYR A 463 -8.99 13.38 -0.42
N THR A 464 -10.07 14.09 -0.09
CA THR A 464 -11.43 13.52 -0.03
C THR A 464 -12.40 14.10 -1.06
N GLY A 465 -11.93 15.03 -1.89
CA GLY A 465 -12.80 15.87 -2.70
C GLY A 465 -13.59 16.91 -1.90
N SER A 466 -14.22 17.83 -2.62
CA SER A 466 -15.07 18.92 -2.12
C SER A 466 -16.29 18.42 -1.34
N LEU A 467 -16.85 17.29 -1.76
CA LEU A 467 -17.97 16.63 -1.06
C LEU A 467 -17.51 15.80 0.14
N GLY A 468 -16.22 15.45 0.22
CA GLY A 468 -15.64 14.70 1.33
C GLY A 468 -15.86 13.19 1.27
N VAL A 469 -16.32 12.68 0.13
CA VAL A 469 -16.75 11.28 -0.08
C VAL A 469 -15.90 10.54 -1.13
N THR A 470 -14.85 11.17 -1.66
CA THR A 470 -14.02 10.61 -2.73
C THR A 470 -12.63 10.28 -2.21
N HIS A 471 -12.21 9.02 -2.23
CA HIS A 471 -10.82 8.67 -2.01
C HIS A 471 -10.00 8.98 -3.26
N ARG A 472 -9.26 10.08 -3.21
CA ARG A 472 -8.45 10.53 -4.35
C ARG A 472 -7.20 9.66 -4.52
N LEU A 473 -6.87 9.30 -5.75
CA LEU A 473 -5.80 8.35 -6.09
C LEU A 473 -4.43 8.84 -5.62
N GLY A 474 -3.58 8.03 -4.98
CA GLY A 474 -2.23 8.45 -4.57
C GLY A 474 -2.17 9.26 -3.26
N ARG A 475 -3.28 9.33 -2.50
CA ARG A 475 -3.36 10.11 -1.24
C ARG A 475 -3.30 9.21 0.00
N SER A 476 -3.37 7.89 -0.20
CA SER A 476 -3.35 6.87 0.86
C SER A 476 -4.42 7.15 1.91
N VAL A 477 -5.65 7.43 1.46
CA VAL A 477 -6.72 7.93 2.33
C VAL A 477 -7.05 6.92 3.43
N THR A 478 -7.07 5.63 3.07
CA THR A 478 -7.37 4.52 3.99
C THR A 478 -6.27 4.25 5.02
N LEU A 479 -5.04 4.75 4.82
CA LEU A 479 -3.98 4.72 5.84
C LEU A 479 -4.07 5.86 6.85
N ARG A 480 -4.98 6.82 6.64
CA ARG A 480 -5.09 8.09 7.40
C ARG A 480 -6.29 8.08 8.34
N THR A 481 -6.43 6.99 9.09
CA THR A 481 -7.63 6.66 9.86
C THR A 481 -7.81 7.46 11.16
N LEU A 482 -6.69 7.87 11.77
CA LEU A 482 -6.68 8.59 13.04
C LEU A 482 -7.17 10.04 12.91
N GLU A 483 -7.95 10.51 13.89
CA GLU A 483 -8.28 11.93 14.05
C GLU A 483 -7.02 12.80 14.11
N ARG A 484 -7.08 14.02 13.56
CA ARG A 484 -5.89 14.87 13.32
C ARG A 484 -4.96 15.01 14.52
N GLY A 485 -5.51 15.27 15.71
CA GLY A 485 -4.71 15.44 16.93
C GLY A 485 -4.00 14.15 17.34
N ARG A 486 -4.68 13.00 17.25
CA ARG A 486 -4.10 11.68 17.54
C ARG A 486 -3.07 11.29 16.49
N TYR A 487 -3.35 11.52 15.21
CA TYR A 487 -2.41 11.30 14.12
C TYR A 487 -1.09 12.05 14.33
N VAL A 488 -1.16 13.35 14.65
CA VAL A 488 0.03 14.19 14.92
C VAL A 488 0.82 13.68 16.14
N ARG A 489 0.11 13.26 17.20
CA ARG A 489 0.75 12.69 18.40
C ARG A 489 1.48 11.39 18.09
N VAL A 490 0.80 10.44 17.43
CA VAL A 490 1.34 9.12 17.10
C VAL A 490 2.57 9.25 16.21
N ARG A 491 2.50 10.02 15.12
CA ARG A 491 3.67 10.20 14.24
C ARG A 491 4.87 10.82 14.94
N ARG A 492 4.64 11.72 15.92
CA ARG A 492 5.71 12.35 16.70
C ARG A 492 6.34 11.35 17.67
N GLN A 493 5.52 10.54 18.34
CA GLN A 493 5.99 9.48 19.24
C GLN A 493 6.79 8.41 18.50
N LEU A 494 6.32 8.00 17.32
CA LEU A 494 6.97 6.97 16.51
C LEU A 494 8.07 7.52 15.57
N GLY A 495 8.30 8.84 15.55
CA GLY A 495 9.40 9.44 14.80
C GLY A 495 9.25 9.45 13.27
N HIS A 496 8.03 9.54 12.73
CA HIS A 496 7.79 9.62 11.28
C HIS A 496 6.85 10.77 10.88
N ARG A 497 6.65 10.95 9.56
CA ARG A 497 5.84 12.05 8.96
C ARG A 497 4.45 11.59 8.47
N GLY A 498 4.20 10.29 8.47
CA GLY A 498 3.00 9.64 7.91
C GLY A 498 3.31 8.71 6.74
N PRO A 499 2.30 8.15 6.04
CA PRO A 499 2.54 7.51 4.75
C PRO A 499 3.30 8.45 3.82
N TYR A 500 4.19 7.90 2.99
CA TYR A 500 4.84 8.66 1.92
C TYR A 500 3.78 9.30 1.02
N LEU A 501 4.00 10.54 0.60
CA LEU A 501 3.10 11.26 -0.30
C LEU A 501 3.92 11.68 -1.53
N PRO A 502 3.66 11.08 -2.71
CA PRO A 502 4.31 11.51 -3.95
C PRO A 502 3.88 12.92 -4.34
N VAL A 503 4.62 13.53 -5.26
CA VAL A 503 4.13 14.70 -6.00
C VAL A 503 3.22 14.17 -7.10
N ILE A 504 1.99 14.65 -7.18
CA ILE A 504 1.01 14.20 -8.15
C ILE A 504 0.54 15.42 -8.95
N LEU A 505 0.77 15.38 -10.26
CA LEU A 505 0.24 16.34 -11.23
C LEU A 505 -0.98 15.70 -11.90
N GLU A 506 -2.12 16.38 -11.85
CA GLU A 506 -3.38 15.92 -12.46
C GLU A 506 -3.77 16.88 -13.59
N ALA A 507 -4.24 16.35 -14.71
CA ALA A 507 -4.65 17.14 -15.88
C ALA A 507 -5.77 18.14 -15.59
N CYS A 508 -6.69 17.78 -14.69
CA CYS A 508 -7.88 18.58 -14.42
C CYS A 508 -8.26 18.54 -12.92
N GLY A 509 -9.11 19.49 -12.51
CA GLY A 509 -9.72 19.53 -11.19
C GLY A 509 -10.81 18.46 -11.00
N GLU A 510 -11.26 18.29 -9.74
CA GLU A 510 -12.20 17.23 -9.31
C GLU A 510 -13.50 17.13 -10.12
N ASN A 511 -14.01 18.25 -10.64
CA ASN A 511 -15.26 18.33 -11.42
C ASN A 511 -15.03 18.81 -12.86
N GLN A 512 -13.81 18.64 -13.37
CA GLN A 512 -13.42 19.03 -14.72
C GLN A 512 -12.98 17.80 -15.52
N LEU A 513 -13.16 17.87 -16.83
CA LEU A 513 -12.75 16.82 -17.75
C LEU A 513 -11.32 17.07 -18.24
N SER A 514 -10.64 15.98 -18.62
CA SER A 514 -9.41 16.01 -19.40
C SER A 514 -9.76 15.64 -20.85
N TYR A 515 -9.06 16.25 -21.81
CA TYR A 515 -9.45 16.22 -23.22
C TYR A 515 -8.31 15.78 -24.14
N GLU A 516 -8.68 15.23 -25.29
CA GLU A 516 -7.76 15.09 -26.42
C GLU A 516 -7.62 16.40 -27.19
N TYR A 517 -6.39 16.68 -27.63
CA TYR A 517 -5.99 17.81 -28.47
C TYR A 517 -5.45 17.29 -29.80
N ARG A 518 -5.73 17.98 -30.90
CA ARG A 518 -5.09 17.70 -32.19
C ARG A 518 -4.16 18.84 -32.58
N HIS A 519 -2.89 18.51 -32.76
CA HIS A 519 -1.91 19.42 -33.34
C HIS A 519 -1.74 19.09 -34.82
N GLY A 520 -2.42 19.84 -35.68
CA GLY A 520 -2.57 19.47 -37.09
C GLY A 520 -3.28 18.12 -37.21
N GLY A 521 -2.59 17.13 -37.80
CA GLY A 521 -3.11 15.76 -37.93
C GLY A 521 -2.83 14.84 -36.74
N THR A 522 -1.99 15.24 -35.79
CA THR A 522 -1.51 14.34 -34.73
C THR A 522 -2.28 14.56 -33.42
N PRO A 523 -2.91 13.51 -32.86
CA PRO A 523 -3.62 13.59 -31.59
C PRO A 523 -2.68 13.50 -30.37
N TYR A 524 -3.03 14.20 -29.30
CA TYR A 524 -2.36 14.25 -28.00
C TYR A 524 -3.38 14.43 -26.88
N GLY A 525 -2.94 14.37 -25.63
CA GLY A 525 -3.65 14.93 -24.48
C GLY A 525 -3.42 16.42 -24.43
N ALA A 526 -4.49 17.19 -24.27
CA ALA A 526 -4.39 18.64 -24.17
C ALA A 526 -3.47 19.06 -23.01
N PHE A 527 -3.60 18.43 -21.84
CA PHE A 527 -2.71 18.66 -20.70
C PHE A 527 -1.27 18.26 -21.00
N THR A 528 -1.02 17.03 -21.49
CA THR A 528 0.35 16.57 -21.76
C THR A 528 1.04 17.42 -22.83
N PHE A 529 0.33 17.80 -23.89
CA PHE A 529 0.87 18.68 -24.92
C PHE A 529 1.28 20.04 -24.34
N ALA A 530 0.37 20.69 -23.60
CA ALA A 530 0.63 21.97 -22.95
C ALA A 530 1.79 21.89 -21.94
N LEU A 531 1.82 20.83 -21.13
CA LEU A 531 2.88 20.57 -20.15
C LEU A 531 4.25 20.44 -20.84
N HIS A 532 4.32 19.65 -21.90
CA HIS A 532 5.54 19.42 -22.67
C HIS A 532 6.05 20.70 -23.35
N GLU A 533 5.16 21.45 -24.01
CA GLU A 533 5.52 22.71 -24.69
C GLU A 533 6.07 23.75 -23.71
N VAL A 534 5.36 23.95 -22.60
CA VAL A 534 5.79 24.84 -21.51
C VAL A 534 7.11 24.40 -20.92
N PHE A 535 7.28 23.09 -20.67
CA PHE A 535 8.49 22.54 -20.10
C PHE A 535 9.72 22.83 -20.96
N ARG A 536 9.64 22.54 -22.27
CA ARG A 536 10.72 22.82 -23.22
C ARG A 536 11.04 24.32 -23.28
N GLY A 537 10.03 25.17 -23.41
CA GLY A 537 10.23 26.62 -23.44
C GLY A 537 10.85 27.19 -22.17
N LEU A 538 10.58 26.59 -21.01
CA LEU A 538 11.22 26.98 -19.74
C LEU A 538 12.67 26.48 -19.64
N LEU A 539 12.97 25.28 -20.14
CA LEU A 539 14.33 24.74 -20.21
C LEU A 539 15.23 25.61 -21.09
N GLU A 540 14.76 25.98 -22.29
CA GLU A 540 15.50 26.84 -23.23
C GLU A 540 15.86 28.20 -22.64
N ARG A 541 15.00 28.73 -21.75
CA ARG A 541 15.21 30.02 -21.08
C ARG A 541 16.07 29.92 -19.82
N GLY A 542 16.53 28.73 -19.44
CA GLY A 542 17.39 28.50 -18.27
C GLY A 542 16.74 28.87 -16.93
N ARG A 543 15.41 28.92 -16.85
CA ARG A 543 14.70 29.33 -15.62
C ARG A 543 14.55 28.14 -14.66
N PRO A 544 14.71 28.33 -13.34
CA PRO A 544 14.37 27.30 -12.37
C PRO A 544 12.87 26.93 -12.49
N ILE A 545 12.58 25.65 -12.71
CA ILE A 545 11.21 25.14 -12.84
C ILE A 545 10.82 24.44 -11.53
N THR A 546 9.74 24.89 -10.92
CA THR A 546 9.09 24.22 -9.78
C THR A 546 7.84 23.46 -10.27
N PHE A 547 7.34 22.50 -9.51
CA PHE A 547 6.10 21.79 -9.90
C PHE A 547 4.90 22.74 -9.95
N GLU A 548 4.78 23.65 -8.99
CA GLU A 548 3.72 24.67 -8.99
C GLU A 548 3.85 25.62 -10.18
N GLY A 549 5.07 26.05 -10.51
CA GLY A 549 5.32 26.92 -11.67
C GLY A 549 4.97 26.23 -12.99
N LEU A 550 5.38 24.96 -13.14
CA LEU A 550 5.05 24.15 -14.31
C LEU A 550 3.54 23.97 -14.46
N ARG A 551 2.83 23.64 -13.36
CA ARG A 551 1.36 23.53 -13.34
C ARG A 551 0.70 24.85 -13.75
N ALA A 552 1.12 25.98 -13.17
CA ALA A 552 0.54 27.28 -13.46
C ALA A 552 0.75 27.70 -14.93
N SER A 553 1.94 27.47 -15.48
CA SER A 553 2.22 27.76 -16.88
C SER A 553 1.48 26.82 -17.84
N ALA A 554 1.34 25.53 -17.50
CA ALA A 554 0.52 24.60 -18.27
C ALA A 554 -0.97 25.03 -18.27
N ALA A 555 -1.50 25.50 -17.13
CA ALA A 555 -2.86 26.03 -17.06
C ALA A 555 -3.06 27.25 -17.97
N GLY A 556 -2.08 28.17 -18.01
CA GLY A 556 -2.11 29.31 -18.94
C GLY A 556 -2.12 28.86 -20.40
N ARG A 557 -1.27 27.89 -20.75
CA ARG A 557 -1.22 27.33 -22.11
C ARG A 557 -2.51 26.62 -22.51
N LEU A 558 -3.14 25.90 -21.59
CA LEU A 558 -4.44 25.25 -21.81
C LEU A 558 -5.55 26.27 -22.10
N ALA A 559 -5.54 27.40 -21.39
CA ALA A 559 -6.47 28.50 -21.63
C ALA A 559 -6.25 29.15 -23.02
N GLU A 560 -5.00 29.31 -23.46
CA GLU A 560 -4.67 29.78 -24.82
C GLU A 560 -5.15 28.81 -25.91
N LEU A 561 -5.15 27.50 -25.61
CA LEU A 561 -5.67 26.46 -26.49
C LEU A 561 -7.20 26.29 -26.37
N GLU A 562 -7.88 27.15 -25.60
CA GLU A 562 -9.33 27.16 -25.38
C GLU A 562 -9.89 25.87 -24.73
N TYR A 563 -9.10 25.20 -23.89
CA TYR A 563 -9.58 24.05 -23.10
C TYR A 563 -9.98 24.43 -21.68
N ASP A 564 -11.21 24.09 -21.30
CA ASP A 564 -11.71 24.22 -19.93
C ASP A 564 -11.20 23.07 -19.02
N GLN A 565 -9.89 23.11 -18.74
CA GLN A 565 -9.25 22.19 -17.81
C GLN A 565 -8.20 22.93 -16.98
N THR A 566 -8.24 22.74 -15.66
CA THR A 566 -7.31 23.36 -14.73
C THR A 566 -6.44 22.29 -14.07
N PRO A 567 -5.16 22.16 -14.45
CA PRO A 567 -4.30 21.16 -13.85
C PRO A 567 -4.02 21.46 -12.39
N THR A 568 -3.90 20.40 -11.59
CA THR A 568 -3.65 20.48 -10.16
C THR A 568 -2.33 19.83 -9.78
N VAL A 569 -1.76 20.23 -8.63
CA VAL A 569 -0.60 19.57 -8.05
C VAL A 569 -0.84 19.29 -6.57
N VAL A 570 -0.48 18.10 -6.12
CA VAL A 570 -0.53 17.68 -4.72
C VAL A 570 0.83 17.12 -4.34
N GLY A 571 1.29 17.41 -3.12
CA GLY A 571 2.52 16.83 -2.60
C GLY A 571 2.98 17.54 -1.33
N PRO A 572 4.10 17.12 -0.72
CA PRO A 572 4.71 17.88 0.35
C PRO A 572 5.08 19.28 -0.13
N ARG A 573 4.58 20.32 0.56
CA ARG A 573 4.75 21.73 0.17
C ARG A 573 6.20 22.10 -0.17
N ALA A 574 7.13 21.69 0.69
CA ALA A 574 8.56 21.95 0.51
C ALA A 574 9.16 21.30 -0.75
N ILE A 575 8.51 20.29 -1.34
CA ILE A 575 8.93 19.64 -2.58
C ILE A 575 8.24 20.29 -3.78
N VAL A 576 6.94 20.53 -3.69
CA VAL A 576 6.15 21.14 -4.78
C VAL A 576 6.65 22.55 -5.13
N GLU A 577 7.04 23.33 -4.11
CA GLU A 577 7.61 24.67 -4.27
C GLU A 577 9.11 24.65 -4.62
N SER A 578 9.76 23.48 -4.59
CA SER A 578 11.18 23.34 -4.92
C SER A 578 11.41 23.04 -6.40
N ARG A 579 12.66 23.20 -6.86
CA ARG A 579 13.08 22.86 -8.22
C ARG A 579 12.78 21.38 -8.51
N ILE A 580 12.28 21.10 -9.72
CA ILE A 580 12.03 19.73 -10.18
C ILE A 580 13.36 18.94 -10.14
N PRO A 581 13.39 17.78 -9.46
CA PRO A 581 14.63 17.14 -9.01
C PRO A 581 15.45 16.48 -10.13
N TRP A 582 14.92 16.38 -11.34
CA TRP A 582 15.63 15.83 -12.51
C TRP A 582 16.07 16.90 -13.52
N ILE A 583 15.82 18.18 -13.23
CA ILE A 583 16.35 19.27 -14.05
C ILE A 583 17.70 19.69 -13.46
N GLY A 584 18.77 19.37 -14.19
CA GLY A 584 20.16 19.73 -13.86
C GLY A 584 20.37 21.22 -13.71
#